data_AF-A0A3M1BXZ1-F1
#
_entry.id   AF-A0A3M1BXZ1-F1
#
_cell.length_a   1.000
_cell.length_b   1.000
_cell.length_c   1.000
_cell.angle_alpha   90.00
_cell.angle_beta   90.00
_cell.angle_gamma   90.00
#
_symmetry.space_group_name_H-M   'P 1'
#
loop_
_entity.id
_entity.type
_entity.pdbx_description
1 polymer ?
#
loop_
_entity_poly.entity_id
_entity_poly.type
_entity_poly.pdbx_seq_one_letter_code
_entity_poly.pdbx_strand_id
1 'polypeptide(L)'
;MKNKFLSGVAIAIISSLILTSCGLATGKTAPPNDEPQFSFIANDDLYLFDSASQKIIPLTHSREHITEAVWSPDGRYLAFVEANYATDSQIIYRLDVTT
;
A
#
# COMPACT_ATOMS: atom_id res chain seq x y z
N MET A 1 2.20 -4.52 -41.22
CA MET A 1 1.03 -3.92 -40.55
C MET A 1 1.54 -2.90 -39.54
N LYS A 2 1.07 -1.66 -39.65
CA LYS A 2 1.48 -0.52 -38.83
C LYS A 2 0.71 -0.54 -37.50
N ASN A 3 1.33 -0.04 -36.43
CA ASN A 3 0.75 0.77 -35.33
C ASN A 3 1.88 1.03 -34.30
N LYS A 4 2.73 2.08 -34.40
CA LYS A 4 2.56 3.54 -34.23
C LYS A 4 2.63 4.04 -32.75
N PHE A 5 3.74 4.74 -32.46
CA PHE A 5 3.92 5.95 -31.61
C PHE A 5 3.66 5.83 -30.09
N LEU A 6 4.23 6.61 -29.17
CA LEU A 6 5.50 7.34 -28.93
C LEU A 6 5.31 8.00 -27.54
N SER A 7 6.40 8.23 -26.80
CA SER A 7 6.60 9.37 -25.88
C SER A 7 5.87 9.43 -24.52
N GLY A 8 6.70 9.47 -23.46
CA GLY A 8 6.67 10.54 -22.45
C GLY A 8 5.61 10.46 -21.35
N VAL A 9 6.05 10.35 -20.11
CA VAL A 9 6.15 11.48 -19.14
C VAL A 9 6.16 10.84 -17.74
N ALA A 10 7.28 11.03 -17.02
CA ALA A 10 7.33 10.85 -15.58
C ALA A 10 6.48 11.95 -14.93
N ILE A 11 5.35 11.59 -14.30
CA ILE A 11 4.63 12.52 -13.42
C ILE A 11 4.44 11.85 -12.07
N ALA A 12 5.31 12.20 -11.13
CA ALA A 12 5.00 12.13 -9.72
C ALA A 12 3.95 13.22 -9.43
N ILE A 13 2.70 12.82 -9.17
CA ILE A 13 1.66 13.76 -8.74
C ILE A 13 1.61 13.75 -7.22
N ILE A 14 2.20 14.79 -6.64
CA ILE A 14 1.92 15.26 -5.29
C ILE A 14 0.51 15.87 -5.34
N SER A 15 -0.44 15.29 -4.60
CA SER A 15 -1.70 15.98 -4.26
C SER A 15 -2.11 15.63 -2.83
N SER A 16 -1.84 16.58 -1.94
CA SER A 16 -2.40 16.63 -0.59
C SER A 16 -2.91 18.05 -0.35
N LEU A 17 -4.09 18.34 -0.90
CA LEU A 17 -4.98 19.37 -0.37
C LEU A 17 -6.40 19.11 -0.86
N ILE A 18 -7.24 18.43 -0.07
CA ILE A 18 -8.70 18.55 -0.19
C ILE A 18 -9.29 18.57 1.22
N LEU A 19 -9.41 19.77 1.80
CA LEU A 19 -10.47 20.04 2.77
C LEU A 19 -11.77 20.21 1.98
N THR A 20 -12.60 19.17 1.90
CA THR A 20 -14.07 19.24 1.83
C THR A 20 -14.58 17.81 2.00
N SER A 21 -15.28 17.54 3.10
CA SER A 21 -15.88 16.23 3.37
C SER A 21 -17.05 15.96 2.40
N CYS A 22 -16.90 14.99 1.50
CA CYS A 22 -17.98 14.10 1.10
C CYS A 22 -17.36 12.86 0.40
N GLY A 23 -17.85 11.68 0.76
CA GLY A 23 -17.22 10.37 0.55
C GLY A 23 -16.58 10.12 -0.81
N LEU A 24 -15.26 9.89 -0.79
CA LEU A 24 -14.55 9.15 -1.83
C LEU A 24 -13.49 8.28 -1.15
N ALA A 25 -13.84 7.04 -0.86
CA ALA A 25 -12.90 6.03 -0.36
C ALA A 25 -11.97 5.60 -1.51
N THR A 26 -11.02 6.47 -1.87
CA THR A 26 -9.83 6.05 -2.61
C THR A 26 -8.81 5.64 -1.57
N GLY A 27 -8.53 4.33 -1.49
CA GLY A 27 -7.64 3.70 -0.51
C GLY A 27 -6.22 4.26 -0.53
N LYS A 28 -6.01 5.39 0.15
CA LYS A 28 -4.70 6.00 0.38
C LYS A 28 -4.35 5.73 1.84
N THR A 29 -3.64 4.63 2.07
CA THR A 29 -3.34 4.02 3.36
C THR A 29 -2.15 4.69 4.04
N ALA A 30 -2.40 5.83 4.68
CA ALA A 30 -1.49 6.45 5.64
C ALA A 30 -2.09 6.31 7.06
N PRO A 31 -1.33 5.91 8.09
CA PRO A 31 -1.80 5.93 9.47
C PRO A 31 -1.87 7.37 10.00
N PRO A 32 -2.70 7.65 11.02
CA PRO A 32 -2.97 8.99 11.53
C PRO A 32 -1.86 9.56 12.45
N ASN A 33 -0.58 9.32 12.16
CA ASN A 33 0.53 9.76 13.01
C ASN A 33 1.03 11.16 12.60
N ASP A 34 1.61 11.92 13.54
CA ASP A 34 2.20 13.26 13.30
C ASP A 34 3.30 13.24 12.22
N GLU A 35 3.89 12.07 11.97
CA GLU A 35 4.79 11.78 10.85
C GLU A 35 4.18 10.69 9.95
N PRO A 36 3.97 10.95 8.65
CA PRO A 36 3.16 10.07 7.81
C PRO A 36 3.93 8.81 7.40
N GLN A 37 3.51 7.66 7.92
CA GLN A 37 3.93 6.37 7.37
C GLN A 37 3.03 5.99 6.19
N PHE A 38 3.49 5.15 5.28
CA PHE A 38 2.66 4.66 4.17
C PHE A 38 2.94 3.20 3.91
N SER A 39 1.88 2.41 3.74
CA SER A 39 2.02 1.03 3.30
C SER A 39 1.82 0.92 1.80
N PHE A 40 2.58 0.04 1.16
CA PHE A 40 2.41 -0.27 -0.26
C PHE A 40 2.84 -1.71 -0.55
N ILE A 41 2.32 -2.26 -1.64
CA ILE A 41 2.63 -3.60 -2.11
C ILE A 41 3.61 -3.49 -3.28
N ALA A 42 4.69 -4.29 -3.25
CA ALA A 42 5.66 -4.40 -4.33
C ALA A 42 6.26 -5.80 -4.33
N ASN A 43 6.63 -6.37 -5.48
CA ASN A 43 7.24 -7.71 -5.55
C ASN A 43 6.51 -8.76 -4.68
N ASP A 44 5.18 -8.75 -4.71
CA ASP A 44 4.31 -9.65 -3.96
C ASP A 44 4.35 -9.52 -2.43
N ASP A 45 5.07 -8.53 -1.91
CA ASP A 45 5.23 -8.27 -0.48
C ASP A 45 4.68 -6.90 -0.06
N LEU A 46 4.39 -6.78 1.23
CA LEU A 46 3.97 -5.56 1.88
C LEU A 46 5.16 -4.81 2.48
N TYR A 47 5.23 -3.52 2.23
CA TYR A 47 6.27 -2.62 2.71
C TYR A 47 5.68 -1.43 3.47
N LEU A 48 6.49 -0.89 4.39
CA LEU A 48 6.25 0.36 5.09
C LEU A 48 7.31 1.38 4.66
N PHE A 49 6.87 2.54 4.20
CA PHE A 49 7.72 3.72 4.11
C PHE A 49 7.55 4.56 5.38
N ASP A 50 8.66 4.76 6.09
CA ASP A 50 8.75 5.66 7.22
C ASP A 50 9.36 6.99 6.77
N SER A 51 8.55 8.05 6.76
CA SER A 51 8.98 9.38 6.34
C SER A 51 10.00 10.02 7.29
N ALA A 52 9.98 9.65 8.57
CA ALA A 52 10.85 10.23 9.58
C ALA A 52 12.29 9.77 9.38
N SER A 53 12.45 8.45 9.22
CA SER A 53 13.75 7.83 9.00
C SER A 53 14.15 7.76 7.52
N GLN A 54 13.24 8.08 6.59
CA GLN A 54 13.42 7.94 5.14
C GLN A 54 13.76 6.49 4.73
N LYS A 55 13.18 5.51 5.43
CA LYS A 55 13.45 4.08 5.21
C LYS A 55 12.25 3.36 4.64
N ILE A 56 12.55 2.36 3.81
CA ILE A 56 11.59 1.35 3.38
C ILE A 56 11.87 0.09 4.21
N ILE A 57 10.83 -0.42 4.86
CA ILE A 57 10.88 -1.56 5.78
C ILE A 57 9.98 -2.65 5.20
N PRO A 58 10.50 -3.85 4.87
CA PRO A 58 9.66 -4.98 4.51
C PRO A 58 8.86 -5.42 5.74
N LEU A 59 7.54 -5.52 5.59
CA LEU A 59 6.63 -5.99 6.65
C LEU A 59 6.31 -7.49 6.50
N THR A 60 6.43 -8.02 5.28
CA THR A 60 6.24 -9.44 4.98
C THR A 60 7.45 -9.99 4.21
N HIS A 61 7.54 -11.31 4.23
CA HIS A 61 8.35 -12.11 3.30
C HIS A 61 7.49 -13.28 2.86
N SER A 62 6.42 -12.98 2.12
CA SER A 62 5.44 -13.99 1.72
C SER A 62 6.00 -14.92 0.65
N ARG A 63 5.48 -16.15 0.63
CA ARG A 63 5.70 -17.09 -0.47
C ARG A 63 4.65 -16.94 -1.58
N GLU A 64 3.61 -16.16 -1.31
CA GLU A 64 2.42 -15.97 -2.11
C GLU A 64 2.22 -14.46 -2.38
N HIS A 65 1.15 -14.11 -3.08
CA HIS A 65 0.92 -12.73 -3.51
C HIS A 65 0.16 -11.94 -2.45
N ILE A 66 0.76 -10.88 -1.89
CA ILE A 66 -0.04 -9.87 -1.19
C ILE A 66 -0.79 -9.04 -2.23
N THR A 67 -2.12 -9.03 -2.16
CA THR A 67 -2.97 -8.38 -3.19
C THR A 67 -3.64 -7.11 -2.69
N GLU A 68 -3.99 -7.04 -1.41
CA GLU A 68 -4.69 -5.91 -0.80
C GLU A 68 -4.21 -5.69 0.63
N ALA A 69 -4.24 -4.44 1.09
CA ALA A 69 -3.79 -4.03 2.41
C ALA A 69 -4.57 -2.81 2.91
N VAL A 70 -4.97 -2.80 4.18
CA VAL A 70 -5.67 -1.68 4.84
C VAL A 70 -5.18 -1.49 6.27
N TRP A 71 -5.05 -0.24 6.70
CA TRP A 71 -4.73 0.12 8.08
C TRP A 71 -5.94 0.03 8.99
N SER A 72 -5.71 -0.34 10.25
CA SER A 72 -6.66 -0.06 11.30
C SER A 72 -6.78 1.45 11.54
N PRO A 73 -7.95 1.96 11.97
CA PRO A 73 -8.15 3.40 12.20
C PRO A 73 -7.20 4.02 13.23
N ASP A 74 -6.68 3.23 14.16
CA ASP A 74 -5.70 3.64 15.18
C ASP A 74 -4.24 3.52 14.71
N GLY A 75 -3.99 3.08 13.47
CA GLY A 75 -2.65 2.94 12.89
C GLY A 75 -1.81 1.80 13.48
N ARG A 76 -2.34 1.01 14.41
CA ARG A 76 -1.59 -0.07 15.07
C ARG A 76 -1.45 -1.32 14.21
N TYR A 77 -2.47 -1.62 13.43
CA TYR A 77 -2.56 -2.85 12.66
C TYR A 77 -2.68 -2.60 11.17
N LEU A 78 -2.27 -3.61 10.43
CA LEU A 78 -2.48 -3.68 8.99
C LEU A 78 -3.11 -5.03 8.66
N ALA A 79 -4.30 -5.01 8.06
CA ALA A 79 -4.96 -6.20 7.55
C ALA A 79 -4.66 -6.35 6.07
N PHE A 80 -4.31 -7.55 5.62
CA PHE A 80 -3.94 -7.79 4.22
C PHE A 80 -4.40 -9.15 3.73
N VAL A 81 -4.54 -9.28 2.41
CA VAL A 81 -4.90 -10.52 1.73
C VAL A 81 -3.66 -11.14 1.11
N GLU A 82 -3.43 -12.41 1.41
CA GLU A 82 -2.45 -13.26 0.74
C GLU A 82 -3.21 -14.22 -0.20
N ALA A 83 -2.86 -14.22 -1.48
CA ALA A 83 -3.51 -15.01 -2.51
C ALA A 83 -2.52 -15.97 -3.17
N ASN A 84 -2.90 -17.25 -3.24
CA ASN A 84 -2.19 -18.25 -4.03
C ASN A 84 -3.02 -18.56 -5.28
N TYR A 85 -2.56 -18.08 -6.44
CA TYR A 85 -3.27 -18.26 -7.71
C TYR A 85 -3.23 -19.70 -8.25
N ALA A 86 -2.25 -20.51 -7.83
CA ALA A 86 -2.16 -21.91 -8.26
C ALA A 86 -3.23 -22.80 -7.60
N THR A 87 -3.65 -22.44 -6.40
CA THR A 87 -4.67 -23.14 -5.61
C THR A 87 -6.01 -22.41 -5.54
N ASP A 88 -6.07 -21.19 -6.08
CA ASP A 88 -7.22 -20.28 -6.00
C ASP A 88 -7.68 -20.03 -4.55
N SER A 89 -6.70 -19.89 -3.65
CA SER A 89 -6.96 -19.65 -2.22
C SER A 89 -6.57 -18.24 -1.80
N GLN A 90 -7.31 -17.70 -0.83
CA GLN A 90 -7.08 -16.38 -0.24
C GLN A 90 -7.18 -16.47 1.28
N ILE A 91 -6.23 -15.85 1.97
CA ILE A 91 -6.18 -15.79 3.43
C ILE A 91 -6.04 -14.33 3.85
N ILE A 92 -6.80 -13.94 4.87
CA ILE A 92 -6.71 -12.61 5.46
C ILE A 92 -5.85 -12.69 6.71
N TYR A 93 -4.83 -11.84 6.78
CA TYR A 93 -3.95 -11.69 7.93
C TYR A 93 -4.12 -10.33 8.59
N ARG A 94 -3.66 -10.23 9.83
CA ARG A 94 -3.52 -8.97 10.57
C ARG A 94 -2.12 -8.91 11.18
N LEU A 95 -1.38 -7.85 10.87
CA LEU A 95 -0.06 -7.55 11.39
C LEU A 95 -0.13 -6.39 12.40
N ASP A 96 0.55 -6.52 13.54
CA ASP A 96 0.84 -5.40 14.44
C ASP A 96 2.16 -4.77 14.00
N VAL A 97 2.15 -3.48 13.64
CA VAL A 97 3.34 -2.78 13.11
C VAL A 97 4.12 -2.00 14.17
N THR A 98 3.67 -2.07 15.44
CA THR A 98 4.25 -1.29 16.54
C THR A 98 5.30 -2.05 17.36
N THR A 99 5.37 -3.37 17.18
CA THR A 99 6.36 -4.28 17.78
C THR A 99 7.59 -4.46 16.92
#